data_AF-A0AAN8UHP8-F1
#
_entry.id   AF-A0AAN8UHP8-F1
#
_cell.length_a   1.000
_cell.length_b   1.000
_cell.length_c   1.000
_cell.angle_alpha   90.00
_cell.angle_beta   90.00
_cell.angle_gamma   90.00
#
_symmetry.space_group_name_H-M   'P 1'
#
loop_
_entity.id
_entity.type
_entity.pdbx_description
1 polymer ?
#
loop_
_entity_poly.entity_id
_entity_poly.type
_entity_poly.pdbx_seq_one_letter_code
_entity_poly.pdbx_strand_id
1 'polypeptide(L)'
;MADTVEQQEEYGVVLYYKYAEVPDLEELFSFYNSNCNSLGLLGRVRRWDAECLEKHIDALKKNALFDRTDFKHASCARPLNDRVANECGFTSLAIRIVKELVTLSSYPLLKPPKISEAGRHLSAVEFHSVLLNYVE
;
A
#
# COMPACT_ATOMS: atom_id res chain seq x y z
N MET A 1 38.21 -21.53 3.54
CA MET A 1 37.50 -20.24 3.50
C MET A 1 36.07 -20.58 3.17
N ALA A 2 35.18 -20.53 4.17
CA ALA A 2 33.77 -20.81 3.97
C ALA A 2 33.14 -19.52 3.45
N ASP A 3 32.61 -19.56 2.22
CA ASP A 3 31.72 -18.52 1.71
C ASP A 3 30.44 -18.61 2.54
N THR A 4 30.33 -17.74 3.54
CA THR A 4 29.06 -17.52 4.25
C THR A 4 28.13 -16.84 3.26
N VAL A 5 27.23 -17.60 2.65
CA VAL A 5 26.07 -17.04 1.96
C VAL A 5 25.25 -16.35 3.05
N GLU A 6 25.49 -15.05 3.24
CA GLU A 6 24.56 -14.20 3.96
C GLU A 6 23.22 -14.36 3.24
N GLN A 7 22.29 -15.08 3.88
CA GLN A 7 20.90 -15.07 3.47
C GLN A 7 20.49 -13.59 3.48
N GLN A 8 20.46 -12.96 2.31
CA GLN A 8 19.92 -11.62 2.18
C GLN A 8 18.47 -11.72 2.64
N GLU A 9 18.19 -11.25 3.87
CA GLU A 9 16.83 -11.10 4.35
C GLU A 9 16.07 -10.28 3.30
N GLU A 10 15.13 -10.94 2.63
CA GLU A 10 14.37 -10.36 1.54
C GLU A 10 13.30 -9.45 2.14
N TYR A 11 13.53 -8.14 2.06
CA TYR A 11 12.52 -7.17 2.43
C TYR A 11 11.47 -7.14 1.34
N GLY A 12 10.25 -6.83 1.73
CA GLY A 12 9.18 -6.52 0.82
C GLY A 12 8.59 -5.15 1.12
N VAL A 13 7.84 -4.67 0.14
CA VAL A 13 6.94 -3.54 0.27
C VAL A 13 5.58 -3.98 -0.26
N VAL A 14 4.51 -3.63 0.47
CA VAL A 14 3.14 -3.77 -0.04
C VAL A 14 2.43 -2.43 -0.10
N LEU A 15 1.84 -2.16 -1.27
CA LEU A 15 0.96 -1.02 -1.52
C LEU A 15 -0.44 -1.54 -1.86
N TYR A 16 -1.45 -0.94 -1.26
CA TYR A 16 -2.85 -1.20 -1.59
C TYR A 16 -3.69 0.02 -1.21
N TYR A 17 -4.85 0.13 -1.86
CA TYR A 17 -5.89 1.08 -1.49
C TYR A 17 -7.23 0.53 -1.93
N LYS A 18 -8.30 0.96 -1.27
CA LYS A 18 -9.66 0.64 -1.68
C LYS A 18 -10.58 1.79 -1.31
N TYR A 19 -11.40 2.21 -2.27
CA TYR A 19 -12.50 3.14 -2.03
C TYR A 19 -13.73 2.30 -1.67
N ALA A 20 -14.16 2.39 -0.41
CA ALA A 20 -15.33 1.72 0.11
C ALA A 20 -15.89 2.53 1.29
N GLU A 21 -17.18 2.31 1.60
CA GLU A 21 -17.76 2.82 2.83
C GLU A 21 -17.17 2.06 4.02
N VAL A 22 -16.58 2.80 4.97
CA VAL A 22 -16.01 2.24 6.19
C VAL A 22 -17.06 2.37 7.30
N PRO A 23 -17.60 1.27 7.84
CA PRO A 23 -18.64 1.33 8.86
C PRO A 23 -18.17 1.97 10.18
N ASP A 24 -16.96 1.63 10.60
CA ASP A 24 -16.34 2.13 11.83
C ASP A 24 -14.85 2.45 11.59
N LEU A 25 -14.50 3.73 11.72
CA LEU A 25 -13.14 4.21 11.51
C LEU A 25 -12.19 3.86 12.65
N GLU A 26 -12.69 3.84 13.89
CA GLU A 26 -11.88 3.56 15.08
C GLU A 26 -11.57 2.08 15.21
N GLU A 27 -12.53 1.22 14.86
CA GLU A 27 -12.29 -0.22 14.74
C GLU A 27 -11.23 -0.51 13.67
N LEU A 28 -11.35 0.12 12.49
CA LEU A 28 -10.39 -0.06 11.41
C LEU A 28 -8.99 0.46 11.80
N PHE A 29 -8.91 1.62 12.45
CA PHE A 29 -7.66 2.15 12.99
C PHE A 29 -7.04 1.19 14.01
N SER A 30 -7.84 0.69 14.95
CA SER A 30 -7.40 -0.24 15.99
C SER A 30 -6.90 -1.56 15.42
N PHE A 31 -7.60 -2.09 14.40
CA PHE A 31 -7.18 -3.26 13.65
C PHE A 31 -5.82 -3.04 12.99
N TYR A 32 -5.65 -1.93 12.26
CA TYR A 32 -4.37 -1.61 11.63
C TYR A 32 -3.26 -1.44 12.64
N ASN A 33 -3.50 -0.68 13.70
CA ASN A 33 -2.51 -0.41 14.73
C ASN A 33 -2.07 -1.71 15.41
N SER A 34 -3.01 -2.57 15.81
CA SER A 34 -2.69 -3.84 16.48
C SER A 34 -1.97 -4.81 15.56
N ASN A 35 -2.50 -5.03 14.35
CA ASN A 35 -1.94 -5.98 13.38
C ASN A 35 -0.52 -5.54 12.97
N CYS A 36 -0.34 -4.29 12.55
CA CYS A 36 0.97 -3.80 12.14
C CYS A 36 2.00 -3.82 13.27
N ASN A 37 1.64 -3.41 14.50
CA ASN A 37 2.57 -3.46 15.63
C ASN A 37 2.95 -4.91 15.98
N SER A 38 1.99 -5.86 15.96
CA SER A 38 2.29 -7.28 16.25
C SER A 38 3.23 -7.93 15.24
N LEU A 39 3.25 -7.41 14.00
CA LEU A 39 4.08 -7.89 12.90
C LEU A 39 5.32 -7.02 12.66
N GLY A 40 5.56 -6.00 13.49
CA GLY A 40 6.68 -5.07 13.32
C GLY A 40 6.62 -4.22 12.04
N LEU A 41 5.47 -4.12 11.38
CA LEU A 41 5.35 -3.43 10.10
C LEU A 41 5.53 -1.92 10.27
N LEU A 42 6.36 -1.33 9.41
CA LEU A 42 6.65 0.10 9.42
C LEU A 42 6.07 0.80 8.19
N GLY A 43 6.01 2.13 8.26
CA GLY A 43 5.64 3.01 7.18
C GLY A 43 4.16 3.10 6.86
N ARG A 44 3.85 3.99 5.92
CA ARG A 44 2.51 4.12 5.32
C ARG A 44 2.30 3.12 4.18
N VAL A 45 3.35 2.92 3.39
CA VAL A 45 3.53 1.76 2.51
C VAL A 45 4.29 0.73 3.35
N ARG A 46 3.79 -0.50 3.51
CA ARG A 46 4.31 -1.37 4.58
C ARG A 46 5.62 -2.02 4.14
N ARG A 47 6.64 -1.97 5.00
CA ARG A 47 7.93 -2.64 4.80
C ARG A 47 8.22 -3.62 5.94
N TRP A 48 8.54 -4.86 5.60
CA TRP A 48 9.12 -5.88 6.49
C TRP A 48 9.56 -7.11 5.67
N ASP A 49 9.98 -8.16 6.35
CA ASP A 49 10.15 -9.50 5.80
C ASP A 49 8.88 -9.96 5.08
N ALA A 50 9.06 -10.65 3.95
CA ALA A 50 7.97 -11.12 3.10
C ALA A 50 6.87 -11.90 3.87
N GLU A 51 7.25 -12.75 4.83
CA GLU A 51 6.30 -13.55 5.62
C GLU A 51 5.34 -12.66 6.45
N CYS A 52 5.83 -11.56 7.01
CA CYS A 52 4.99 -10.66 7.80
C CYS A 52 4.05 -9.83 6.92
N LEU A 53 4.49 -9.48 5.71
CA LEU A 53 3.63 -8.84 4.72
C LEU A 53 2.50 -9.76 4.28
N GLU A 54 2.80 -11.04 4.02
CA GLU A 54 1.78 -12.05 3.69
C GLU A 54 0.79 -12.25 4.85
N LYS A 55 1.26 -12.36 6.10
CA LYS A 55 0.38 -12.42 7.29
C LYS A 55 -0.55 -11.21 7.39
N HIS A 56 -0.04 -10.02 7.06
CA HIS A 56 -0.85 -8.80 7.04
C HIS A 56 -1.89 -8.82 5.92
N ILE A 57 -1.50 -9.24 4.71
CA ILE A 57 -2.41 -9.39 3.57
C ILE A 57 -3.52 -10.40 3.89
N ASP A 58 -3.18 -11.54 4.50
CA ASP A 58 -4.14 -12.56 4.90
C ASP A 58 -5.10 -12.07 5.98
N ALA A 59 -4.62 -11.29 6.95
CA ALA A 59 -5.48 -10.64 7.93
C ALA A 59 -6.45 -9.65 7.27
N LEU A 60 -6.00 -8.90 6.26
CA LEU A 60 -6.86 -7.98 5.51
C LEU A 60 -7.90 -8.72 4.69
N LYS A 61 -7.53 -9.78 3.96
CA LYS A 61 -8.46 -10.59 3.14
C LYS A 61 -9.61 -11.21 3.94
N LYS A 62 -9.43 -11.44 5.25
CA LYS A 62 -10.49 -11.92 6.15
C LYS A 62 -11.52 -10.85 6.49
N ASN A 63 -11.20 -9.58 6.31
CA ASN A 63 -12.10 -8.47 6.51
C ASN A 63 -12.80 -8.12 5.18
N ALA A 64 -14.14 -8.19 5.16
CA ALA A 64 -14.96 -7.95 3.98
C ALA A 64 -14.70 -6.58 3.33
N LEU A 65 -14.27 -5.59 4.11
CA LEU A 65 -13.87 -4.28 3.59
C LEU A 65 -12.78 -4.39 2.53
N PHE A 66 -11.90 -5.39 2.61
CA PHE A 66 -10.78 -5.59 1.69
C PHE A 66 -11.02 -6.67 0.63
N ASP A 67 -12.26 -7.14 0.45
CA ASP A 67 -12.57 -8.09 -0.62
C ASP A 67 -12.12 -7.56 -1.99
N ARG A 68 -11.47 -8.40 -2.79
CA ARG A 68 -10.91 -8.06 -4.13
C ARG A 68 -9.93 -6.88 -4.15
N THR A 69 -9.30 -6.55 -3.02
CA THR A 69 -8.26 -5.50 -3.00
C THR A 69 -7.04 -5.95 -3.81
N ASP A 70 -6.53 -5.06 -4.66
CA ASP A 70 -5.28 -5.26 -5.40
C ASP A 70 -4.08 -4.95 -4.49
N PHE A 71 -3.42 -6.00 -3.99
CA PHE A 71 -2.22 -5.90 -3.17
C PHE A 71 -0.99 -5.93 -4.07
N LYS A 72 -0.32 -4.79 -4.21
CA LYS A 72 0.92 -4.66 -4.98
C LYS A 72 2.10 -4.97 -4.07
N HIS A 73 2.50 -6.22 -4.06
CA HIS A 73 3.68 -6.71 -3.36
C HIS A 73 4.92 -6.62 -4.26
N ALA A 74 6.04 -6.13 -3.71
CA ALA A 74 7.32 -6.07 -4.40
C ALA A 74 8.44 -6.40 -3.41
N SER A 75 9.41 -7.22 -3.82
CA SER A 75 10.65 -7.40 -3.05
C SER A 75 11.56 -6.18 -3.19
N CYS A 76 12.33 -5.90 -2.16
CA CYS A 76 13.30 -4.83 -2.12
C CYS A 76 14.51 -5.18 -1.25
N ALA A 77 15.62 -4.49 -1.49
CA ALA A 77 16.77 -4.56 -0.60
C ALA A 77 16.55 -3.67 0.64
N ARG A 78 17.41 -3.85 1.65
CA ARG A 78 17.50 -2.90 2.77
C ARG A 78 17.84 -1.49 2.25
N PRO A 79 17.35 -0.43 2.90
CA PRO A 79 17.83 0.93 2.68
C PRO A 79 19.35 0.96 2.77
N LEU A 80 20.00 1.72 1.89
CA LEU A 80 21.45 1.81 1.87
C LEU A 80 22.02 2.40 3.17
N ASN A 81 21.26 3.26 3.85
CA ASN A 81 21.61 3.88 5.12
C ASN A 81 20.37 4.48 5.82
N ASP A 82 20.55 4.94 7.06
CA ASP A 82 19.48 5.51 7.89
C ASP A 82 18.84 6.77 7.31
N ARG A 83 19.60 7.54 6.55
CA ARG A 83 19.06 8.73 5.86
C ARG A 83 18.05 8.31 4.81
N VAL A 84 18.38 7.34 3.96
CA VAL A 84 17.46 6.77 2.96
C VAL A 84 16.24 6.15 3.65
N ALA A 85 16.45 5.41 4.74
CA ALA A 85 15.34 4.83 5.50
C ALA A 85 14.35 5.90 6.01
N ASN A 86 14.86 7.02 6.52
CA ASN A 86 14.06 8.15 6.99
C ASN A 86 13.32 8.87 5.84
N GLU A 87 14.00 9.12 4.72
CA GLU A 87 13.42 9.77 3.55
C GLU A 87 12.30 8.91 2.91
N CYS A 88 12.45 7.58 2.92
CA CYS A 88 11.42 6.65 2.47
C CYS A 88 10.22 6.54 3.43
N GLY A 89 10.34 7.05 4.66
CA GLY A 89 9.26 7.04 5.65
C GLY A 89 8.94 5.64 6.20
N PHE A 90 9.91 4.73 6.20
CA PHE A 90 9.80 3.36 6.73
C PHE A 90 10.45 3.19 8.10
N THR A 91 10.73 4.28 8.82
CA THR A 91 11.36 4.24 10.14
C THR A 91 10.37 4.22 11.29
N SER A 92 9.09 4.50 11.03
CA SER A 92 8.01 4.41 12.02
C SER A 92 6.70 3.97 11.38
N LEU A 93 5.84 3.36 12.20
CA LEU A 93 4.47 3.06 11.82
C LEU A 93 3.65 4.37 11.76
N ALA A 94 2.97 4.61 10.63
CA ALA A 94 2.11 5.77 10.46
C ALA A 94 0.73 5.34 9.97
N ILE A 95 -0.27 5.43 10.85
CA ILE A 95 -1.69 5.20 10.56
C ILE A 95 -2.42 6.47 10.97
N ARG A 96 -3.31 6.99 10.09
CA ARG A 96 -4.00 8.26 10.31
C ARG A 96 -5.43 8.17 9.80
N ILE A 97 -6.36 8.74 10.56
CA ILE A 97 -7.71 9.03 10.08
C ILE A 97 -7.66 10.39 9.37
N VAL A 98 -8.09 10.42 8.12
CA VAL A 98 -8.03 11.60 7.24
C VAL A 98 -9.37 11.81 6.56
N LYS A 99 -9.64 13.04 6.12
CA LYS A 99 -10.87 13.37 5.38
C LYS A 99 -10.90 12.73 4.00
N GLU A 100 -9.75 12.64 3.34
CA GLU A 100 -9.59 12.10 2.00
C GLU A 100 -8.35 11.20 1.97
N LEU A 101 -8.48 10.02 1.36
CA LEU A 101 -7.34 9.09 1.20
C LEU A 101 -6.25 9.70 0.30
N VAL A 102 -6.67 10.37 -0.76
CA VAL A 102 -5.83 11.15 -1.68
C VAL A 102 -6.56 12.44 -2.02
N THR A 103 -5.88 13.56 -1.90
CA THR A 103 -6.43 14.87 -2.25
C THR A 103 -6.30 15.11 -3.75
N LEU A 104 -7.43 15.08 -4.45
CA LEU A 104 -7.53 15.29 -5.90
C LEU A 104 -7.78 16.79 -6.17
N SER A 105 -6.70 17.58 -6.26
CA SER A 105 -6.64 19.05 -6.49
C SER A 105 -6.17 19.85 -5.26
N SER A 106 -5.47 20.95 -5.49
CA SER A 106 -5.11 21.93 -4.45
C SER A 106 -6.33 22.72 -3.93
N TYR A 107 -7.43 22.71 -4.69
CA TYR A 107 -8.69 23.38 -4.33
C TYR A 107 -9.76 22.33 -4.01
N PRO A 108 -10.46 22.44 -2.87
CA PRO A 108 -11.53 21.52 -2.51
C PRO A 108 -12.58 21.49 -3.64
N LEU A 109 -12.86 20.31 -4.15
CA LEU A 109 -13.95 20.14 -5.11
C LEU A 109 -15.28 20.47 -4.42
N LEU A 110 -16.13 21.26 -5.08
CA LEU A 110 -17.47 21.60 -4.57
C LEU A 110 -18.32 20.36 -4.30
N LYS A 111 -18.06 19.27 -5.04
CA LYS A 111 -18.65 17.95 -4.82
C LYS A 111 -17.54 16.89 -4.94
N PRO A 112 -17.45 15.94 -3.99
CA PRO A 112 -16.51 14.84 -4.11
C PRO A 112 -16.86 13.97 -5.33
N PRO A 113 -15.87 13.45 -6.07
CA PRO A 113 -16.10 12.58 -7.21
C PRO A 113 -16.79 11.30 -6.75
N LYS A 114 -17.78 10.84 -7.51
CA LYS A 114 -18.46 9.58 -7.22
C LYS A 114 -17.75 8.45 -7.94
N ILE A 115 -17.67 7.27 -7.32
CA ILE A 115 -17.07 6.09 -7.98
C ILE A 115 -17.84 5.68 -9.24
N SER A 116 -19.12 6.01 -9.34
CA SER A 116 -19.94 5.83 -10.55
C SER A 116 -19.47 6.68 -11.73
N GLU A 117 -18.69 7.73 -11.48
CA GLU A 117 -18.08 8.61 -12.48
C GLU A 117 -16.67 8.15 -12.85
N ALA A 118 -16.18 7.06 -12.25
CA ALA A 118 -14.86 6.51 -12.57
C ALA A 118 -14.84 6.01 -14.02
N GLY A 119 -13.77 6.36 -14.74
CA GLY A 119 -13.51 5.83 -16.07
C GLY A 119 -13.20 4.32 -16.03
N ARG A 120 -13.12 3.71 -17.22
CA ARG A 120 -12.74 2.30 -17.36
C ARG A 120 -11.28 2.10 -16.94
N HIS A 121 -11.04 1.17 -16.03
CA HIS A 121 -9.70 0.72 -15.71
C HIS A 121 -9.11 -0.03 -16.91
N LEU A 122 -7.88 0.30 -17.30
CA LEU A 122 -7.14 -0.38 -18.35
C LEU A 122 -6.08 -1.28 -17.74
N SER A 123 -5.95 -2.50 -18.27
CA SER A 123 -4.74 -3.30 -18.03
C SER A 123 -3.50 -2.60 -18.60
N ALA A 124 -2.31 -3.03 -18.16
CA ALA A 124 -1.05 -2.43 -18.65
C ALA A 124 -0.92 -2.52 -20.19
N VAL A 125 -1.35 -3.64 -20.79
CA VAL A 125 -1.34 -3.84 -22.24
C VAL A 125 -2.33 -2.90 -22.93
N GLU A 126 -3.57 -2.81 -22.44
CA GLU A 126 -4.57 -1.91 -23.01
C GLU A 126 -4.15 -0.45 -22.91
N PHE A 127 -3.58 -0.05 -21.77
CA PHE A 127 -3.05 1.30 -21.58
C PHE A 127 -1.94 1.61 -22.59
N HIS A 128 -1.00 0.68 -22.78
CA HIS A 128 0.08 0.84 -23.76
C HIS A 128 -0.47 0.98 -25.18
N SER A 129 -1.42 0.13 -25.58
CA SER A 129 -2.05 0.21 -26.90
C SER A 129 -2.80 1.53 -27.12
N VAL A 130 -3.53 2.04 -26.11
CA VAL A 130 -4.24 3.32 -26.21
C VAL A 130 -3.25 4.46 -26.47
N LEU A 131 -2.13 4.52 -25.74
CA LEU A 131 -1.13 5.58 -25.94
C LEU A 131 -0.53 5.56 -27.35
N LEU A 132 -0.26 4.38 -27.89
CA LEU A 132 0.30 4.25 -29.25
C LEU A 132 -0.70 4.68 -30.33
N ASN A 133 -2.00 4.43 -30.13
CA ASN A 133 -3.06 4.79 -31.07
C ASN A 133 -3.41 6.29 -31.09
N TYR A 134 -2.87 7.10 -30.16
CA TYR A 134 -3.04 8.56 -30.15
C TYR A 134 -1.94 9.32 -30.92
N VAL A 135 -0.99 8.61 -31.55
CA VAL A 135 0.16 9.18 -32.28
C VAL A 135 -0.01 9.09 -33.82
N GLU A 136 -1.20 8.77 -34.33
CA GLU A 136 -1.55 8.87 -35.76
C GLU A 136 -2.56 9.99 -36.04
#